data_AF-A0AAE1NHR3-F1
#
_entry.id   AF-A0AAE1NHR3-F1
#
_cell.length_a   1.000
_cell.length_b   1.000
_cell.length_c   1.000
_cell.angle_alpha   90.00
_cell.angle_beta   90.00
_cell.angle_gamma   90.00
#
_symmetry.space_group_name_H-M   'P 1'
#
loop_
_entity.id
_entity.type
_entity.pdbx_description
1 polymer ?
#
loop_
_entity_poly.entity_id
_entity_poly.type
_entity_poly.pdbx_seq_one_letter_code
_entity_poly.pdbx_strand_id
1 'polypeptide(L)'
;MSDQRRVELSSVSLQSSGKYRCEVSADEPSFHTESKSDEMLVVVKPDKDPSITGGQTKYHAGDQVNVNCTSERSRPAASLEWYINGEKVKTESDKLLQYTPVNDSDGLETSRMGLRFTARPQHFPDGHLHLKCTATIAAVYHMVTEEKVEGQLPQTGPALESKGVYSGGSILLPHTTWVSCLMLTLLAPHTPHLLTHL
;
A
#
# COMPACT_ATOMS: atom_id res chain seq x y z
N MET A 1 -37.45 21.71 3.24
CA MET A 1 -37.53 23.12 3.70
C MET A 1 -36.97 23.20 5.11
N SER A 2 -36.40 24.35 5.48
CA SER A 2 -35.86 24.63 6.82
C SER A 2 -36.96 24.71 7.91
N ASP A 3 -36.59 24.40 9.15
CA ASP A 3 -37.43 24.49 10.35
C ASP A 3 -36.58 24.88 11.60
N GLN A 4 -37.16 24.74 12.80
CA GLN A 4 -36.50 25.09 14.08
C GLN A 4 -35.25 24.26 14.41
N ARG A 5 -35.04 23.11 13.77
CA ARG A 5 -33.92 22.18 14.02
C ARG A 5 -33.12 21.87 12.76
N ARG A 6 -33.61 22.25 11.58
CA ARG A 6 -33.02 21.92 10.29
C ARG A 6 -32.87 23.17 9.45
N VAL A 7 -31.66 23.41 8.95
CA VAL A 7 -31.40 24.41 7.91
C VAL A 7 -31.13 23.67 6.60
N GLU A 8 -31.89 24.01 5.56
CA GLU A 8 -31.62 23.60 4.19
C GLU A 8 -30.94 24.74 3.44
N LEU A 9 -29.80 24.44 2.83
CA LEU A 9 -29.05 25.39 2.00
C LEU A 9 -29.25 25.02 0.52
N SER A 10 -29.84 25.94 -0.25
CA SER A 10 -29.98 25.82 -1.70
C SER A 10 -28.83 26.54 -2.42
N SER A 11 -28.46 26.07 -3.62
CA SER A 11 -27.43 26.69 -4.46
C SER A 11 -26.06 26.80 -3.78
N VAL A 12 -25.65 25.73 -3.09
CA VAL A 12 -24.37 25.63 -2.39
C VAL A 12 -23.21 25.75 -3.39
N SER A 13 -22.18 26.50 -3.01
CA SER A 13 -20.95 26.67 -3.79
C SER A 13 -19.73 26.39 -2.91
N LEU A 14 -18.54 26.34 -3.51
CA LEU A 14 -17.28 26.21 -2.76
C LEU A 14 -17.12 27.27 -1.66
N GLN A 15 -17.61 28.49 -1.91
CA GLN A 15 -17.57 29.61 -0.95
C GLN A 15 -18.52 29.44 0.23
N SER A 16 -19.46 28.49 0.16
CA SER A 16 -20.32 28.13 1.29
C SER A 16 -19.57 27.32 2.36
N SER A 17 -18.32 26.93 2.13
CA SER A 17 -17.51 26.27 3.17
C SER A 17 -17.21 27.24 4.31
N GLY A 18 -17.33 26.79 5.56
CA GLY A 18 -17.07 27.63 6.72
C GLY A 18 -17.68 27.10 8.01
N LYS A 19 -17.59 27.92 9.07
CA LYS A 19 -18.13 27.60 10.39
C LYS A 19 -19.60 28.00 10.48
N TYR A 20 -20.46 27.03 10.72
CA TYR A 20 -21.89 27.22 10.93
C TYR A 20 -22.20 27.12 12.42
N ARG A 21 -23.06 28.01 12.93
CA ARG A 21 -23.47 28.06 14.34
C ARG A 21 -24.98 27.90 14.45
N CYS A 22 -25.41 26.97 15.29
CA CYS A 22 -26.77 26.87 15.77
C CYS A 22 -26.85 27.59 17.13
N GLU A 23 -27.86 28.43 17.30
CA GLU A 23 -28.06 29.25 18.49
C GLU A 23 -29.52 29.16 18.94
N VAL A 24 -29.73 28.92 20.23
CA VAL A 24 -31.05 28.80 20.85
C VAL A 24 -31.09 29.74 22.04
N SER A 25 -32.02 30.71 21.99
CA SER A 25 -32.21 31.69 23.04
C SER A 25 -33.54 31.44 23.77
N ALA A 26 -33.50 31.44 25.10
CA ALA A 26 -34.68 31.48 25.94
C ALA A 26 -35.23 32.90 26.00
N ASP A 27 -36.54 33.04 26.01
CA ASP A 27 -37.24 34.31 26.17
C ASP A 27 -37.40 34.66 27.67
N GLU A 28 -38.11 35.73 28.00
CA GLU A 28 -38.34 36.17 29.38
C GLU A 28 -38.63 35.04 30.38
N PRO A 29 -38.09 35.10 31.62
CA PRO A 29 -37.34 36.21 32.24
C PRO A 29 -35.80 36.06 32.23
N SER A 30 -35.24 34.98 31.65
CA SER A 30 -33.83 34.61 31.88
C SER A 30 -32.87 34.86 30.71
N PHE A 31 -33.36 35.24 29.52
CA PHE A 31 -32.57 35.60 28.32
C PHE A 31 -31.26 34.80 28.12
N HIS A 32 -31.33 33.48 28.32
CA HIS A 32 -30.17 32.61 28.20
C HIS A 32 -29.98 32.14 26.76
N THR A 33 -28.77 32.20 26.22
CA THR A 33 -28.46 31.73 24.86
C THR A 33 -27.43 30.62 24.89
N GLU A 34 -27.81 29.47 24.32
CA GLU A 34 -26.92 28.34 24.08
C GLU A 34 -26.54 28.28 22.61
N SER A 35 -25.28 27.96 22.31
CA SER A 35 -24.86 27.82 20.92
C SER A 35 -23.85 26.69 20.74
N LYS A 36 -23.93 26.05 19.58
CA LYS A 36 -22.96 25.05 19.13
C LYS A 36 -22.57 25.37 17.70
N SER A 37 -21.28 25.25 17.40
CA SER A 37 -20.75 25.47 16.05
C SER A 37 -20.07 24.22 15.52
N ASP A 38 -20.08 24.08 14.20
CA ASP A 38 -19.37 23.03 13.47
C ASP A 38 -18.87 23.58 12.12
N GLU A 39 -17.96 22.86 11.47
CA GLU A 39 -17.41 23.24 10.16
C GLU A 39 -18.07 22.45 9.03
N MET A 40 -18.57 23.16 8.02
CA MET A 40 -19.05 22.57 6.78
C MET A 40 -18.00 22.76 5.68
N LEU A 41 -17.61 21.67 5.03
CA LEU A 41 -16.73 21.68 3.87
C LEU A 41 -17.51 21.27 2.61
N VAL A 42 -17.51 22.12 1.60
CA VAL A 42 -18.04 21.80 0.28
C VAL A 42 -16.91 21.26 -0.58
N VAL A 43 -17.08 20.04 -1.09
CA VAL A 43 -16.07 19.37 -1.90
C VAL A 43 -16.49 19.23 -3.35
N VAL A 44 -15.52 19.33 -4.25
CA VAL A 44 -15.65 18.88 -5.64
C VAL A 44 -14.83 17.60 -5.77
N LYS A 45 -15.51 16.49 -6.05
CA LYS A 45 -14.86 15.21 -6.27
C LYS A 45 -14.28 15.13 -7.69
N PRO A 46 -13.18 14.37 -7.89
CA PRO A 46 -12.76 13.98 -9.22
C PRO A 46 -13.86 13.21 -9.95
N ASP A 47 -13.89 13.33 -11.28
CA ASP A 47 -14.83 12.58 -12.12
C ASP A 47 -14.48 11.09 -12.24
N LYS A 48 -13.21 10.73 -11.96
CA LYS A 48 -12.66 9.40 -12.12
C LYS A 48 -11.76 9.04 -10.94
N ASP A 49 -11.58 7.73 -10.77
CA ASP A 49 -10.58 7.18 -9.86
C ASP A 49 -9.17 7.62 -10.27
N PRO A 50 -8.21 7.64 -9.32
CA PRO A 50 -6.84 7.99 -9.66
C PRO A 50 -6.25 7.04 -10.70
N SER A 51 -5.30 7.51 -11.51
CA SER A 51 -4.65 6.68 -12.53
C SER A 51 -3.18 6.49 -12.22
N ILE A 52 -2.71 5.25 -12.29
CA ILE A 52 -1.29 4.91 -12.25
C ILE A 52 -0.72 4.95 -13.68
N THR A 53 0.45 5.55 -13.85
CA THR A 53 1.11 5.75 -15.15
C THR A 53 2.63 5.59 -15.03
N GLY A 54 3.31 5.35 -16.14
CA GLY A 54 4.78 5.16 -16.19
C GLY A 54 5.24 3.74 -15.83
N GLY A 55 4.31 2.84 -15.51
CA GLY A 55 4.58 1.43 -15.24
C GLY A 55 5.05 0.66 -16.47
N GLN A 56 5.79 -0.42 -16.23
CA GLN A 56 6.10 -1.44 -17.23
C GLN A 56 5.10 -2.59 -17.14
N THR A 57 4.92 -3.32 -18.24
CA THR A 57 4.03 -4.50 -18.26
C THR A 57 4.57 -5.67 -17.45
N LYS A 58 5.90 -5.73 -17.24
CA LYS A 58 6.59 -6.74 -16.43
C LYS A 58 7.80 -6.11 -15.71
N TYR A 59 8.15 -6.63 -14.55
CA TYR A 59 9.36 -6.25 -13.80
C TYR A 59 10.18 -7.46 -13.38
N HIS A 60 11.50 -7.33 -13.45
CA HIS A 60 12.46 -8.27 -12.89
C HIS A 60 13.03 -7.73 -11.58
N ALA A 61 13.52 -8.62 -10.73
CA ALA A 61 14.33 -8.19 -9.59
C ALA A 61 15.58 -7.45 -10.08
N GLY A 62 15.80 -6.24 -9.55
CA GLY A 62 16.84 -5.32 -10.01
C GLY A 62 16.31 -4.15 -10.85
N ASP A 63 15.11 -4.28 -11.43
CA ASP A 63 14.53 -3.21 -12.25
C ASP A 63 14.13 -2.00 -11.40
N GLN A 64 14.20 -0.82 -12.01
CA GLN A 64 13.71 0.40 -11.39
C GLN A 64 12.22 0.58 -11.71
N VAL A 65 11.40 0.57 -10.67
CA VAL A 65 10.00 0.97 -10.72
C VAL A 65 9.96 2.49 -10.57
N ASN A 66 9.30 3.19 -11.49
CA ASN A 66 9.15 4.65 -11.48
C ASN A 66 7.78 5.00 -12.05
N VAL A 67 6.79 5.10 -11.17
CA VAL A 67 5.39 5.29 -11.55
C VAL A 67 4.80 6.53 -10.91
N ASN A 68 3.77 7.09 -11.52
CA ASN A 68 3.03 8.24 -11.02
C ASN A 68 1.57 7.89 -10.83
N CYS A 69 1.02 8.27 -9.69
CA CYS A 69 -0.40 8.30 -9.45
C CYS A 69 -0.90 9.72 -9.64
N THR A 70 -1.96 9.90 -10.42
CA THR A 70 -2.62 11.19 -10.66
C THR A 70 -4.08 11.09 -10.22
N SER A 71 -4.51 12.02 -9.38
CA SER A 71 -5.94 12.27 -9.14
C SER A 71 -6.31 13.58 -9.82
N GLU A 72 -7.34 13.49 -10.67
CA GLU A 72 -7.83 14.60 -11.47
C GLU A 72 -8.44 15.72 -10.61
N ARG A 73 -8.90 16.76 -11.31
CA ARG A 73 -9.42 18.03 -10.79
C ARG A 73 -10.41 17.80 -9.65
N SER A 74 -10.07 18.31 -8.46
CA SER A 74 -10.88 18.23 -7.25
C SER A 74 -10.69 19.46 -6.37
N ARG A 75 -11.53 19.62 -5.34
CA ARG A 75 -11.36 20.65 -4.33
C ARG A 75 -11.87 20.18 -2.97
N PRO A 76 -11.04 20.21 -1.90
CA PRO A 76 -9.60 20.46 -1.94
C PRO A 76 -8.86 19.37 -2.74
N ALA A 77 -7.60 19.64 -3.08
CA ALA A 77 -6.69 18.66 -3.69
C ALA A 77 -6.72 17.32 -2.96
N ALA A 78 -6.88 16.22 -3.72
CA ALA A 78 -6.87 14.88 -3.15
C ALA A 78 -5.52 14.54 -2.51
N SER A 79 -5.57 13.95 -1.32
CA SER A 79 -4.40 13.35 -0.67
C SER A 79 -4.14 11.98 -1.26
N LEU A 80 -2.90 11.74 -1.71
CA LEU A 80 -2.51 10.51 -2.39
C LEU A 80 -1.62 9.65 -1.52
N GLU A 81 -1.89 8.35 -1.48
CA GLU A 81 -1.07 7.38 -0.74
C GLU A 81 -0.74 6.16 -1.59
N TRP A 82 0.46 5.61 -1.39
CA TRP A 82 0.95 4.45 -2.11
C TRP A 82 1.04 3.22 -1.21
N TYR A 83 0.76 2.07 -1.80
CA TYR A 83 0.87 0.75 -1.20
C TYR A 83 1.63 -0.19 -2.14
N ILE A 84 2.54 -0.98 -1.58
CA ILE A 84 3.28 -2.03 -2.29
C ILE A 84 2.88 -3.35 -1.65
N ASN A 85 2.27 -4.26 -2.42
CA ASN A 85 1.79 -5.56 -1.94
C ASN A 85 0.91 -5.47 -0.69
N GLY A 86 0.05 -4.44 -0.64
CA GLY A 86 -0.86 -4.18 0.48
C GLY A 86 -0.23 -3.42 1.66
N GLU A 87 1.10 -3.24 1.69
CA GLU A 87 1.78 -2.47 2.73
C GLU A 87 1.87 -0.99 2.35
N LYS A 88 1.42 -0.11 3.25
CA LYS A 88 1.48 1.35 3.05
C LYS A 88 2.92 1.83 3.04
N VAL A 89 3.30 2.58 2.00
CA VAL A 89 4.58 3.30 1.95
C VAL A 89 4.51 4.47 2.92
N LYS A 90 5.47 4.55 3.85
CA LYS A 90 5.54 5.65 4.82
C LYS A 90 5.76 6.99 4.11
N THR A 91 5.09 8.04 4.58
CA THR A 91 5.14 9.39 4.00
C THR A 91 6.57 9.95 3.88
N GLU A 92 7.43 9.63 4.83
CA GLU A 92 8.84 10.06 4.89
C GLU A 92 9.81 9.13 4.14
N SER A 93 9.30 8.18 3.35
CA SER A 93 10.15 7.29 2.58
C SER A 93 10.78 8.02 1.40
N ASP A 94 12.08 7.77 1.21
CA ASP A 94 12.86 8.11 0.01
C ASP A 94 12.28 7.56 -1.31
N LYS A 95 11.35 6.60 -1.22
CA LYS A 95 10.63 6.03 -2.37
C LYS A 95 9.58 6.97 -2.94
N LEU A 96 9.10 7.94 -2.16
CA LEU A 96 8.00 8.82 -2.57
C LEU A 96 8.53 10.10 -3.22
N LEU A 97 7.87 10.51 -4.30
CA LEU A 97 8.12 11.79 -4.96
C LEU A 97 6.88 12.67 -4.78
N GLN A 98 6.97 13.64 -3.88
CA GLN A 98 5.88 14.57 -3.61
C GLN A 98 5.84 15.68 -4.66
N TYR A 99 4.67 15.87 -5.26
CA TYR A 99 4.41 16.98 -6.19
C TYR A 99 3.43 17.95 -5.54
N THR A 100 3.66 19.25 -5.75
CA THR A 100 2.68 20.27 -5.38
C THR A 100 1.44 20.14 -6.26
N PRO A 101 0.22 20.19 -5.70
CA PRO A 101 -1.01 20.20 -6.50
C PRO A 101 -0.98 21.31 -7.56
N VAL A 102 -1.44 20.98 -8.75
CA VAL A 102 -1.53 21.94 -9.86
C VAL A 102 -2.90 22.58 -9.83
N ASN A 103 -2.92 23.91 -9.73
CA ASN A 103 -4.16 24.68 -9.72
C ASN A 103 -4.58 25.05 -11.14
N ASP A 104 -5.83 24.77 -11.46
CA ASP A 104 -6.48 25.19 -12.69
C ASP A 104 -7.12 26.59 -12.52
N SER A 105 -7.47 27.20 -13.64
CA SER A 105 -8.08 28.53 -13.76
C SER A 105 -9.41 28.67 -13.00
N ASP A 106 -10.18 27.59 -12.83
CA ASP A 106 -11.43 27.57 -12.06
C ASP A 106 -11.21 27.25 -10.57
N GLY A 107 -9.95 27.13 -10.14
CA GLY A 107 -9.56 26.84 -8.77
C GLY A 107 -9.70 25.37 -8.38
N LEU A 108 -9.94 24.45 -9.30
CA LEU A 108 -9.79 23.03 -9.02
C LEU A 108 -8.31 22.62 -9.06
N GLU A 109 -8.00 21.54 -8.35
CA GLU A 109 -6.63 21.12 -8.09
C GLU A 109 -6.43 19.68 -8.57
N THR A 110 -5.33 19.43 -9.26
CA THR A 110 -4.90 18.09 -9.68
C THR A 110 -3.72 17.65 -8.82
N SER A 111 -3.87 16.52 -8.13
CA SER A 111 -2.82 15.95 -7.26
C SER A 111 -2.02 14.89 -7.99
N ARG A 112 -0.70 14.84 -7.72
CA ARG A 112 0.20 13.79 -8.21
C ARG A 112 1.14 13.30 -7.11
N MET A 113 1.42 12.01 -7.10
CA MET A 113 2.39 11.38 -6.21
C MET A 113 3.18 10.32 -6.98
N GLY A 114 4.50 10.46 -7.01
CA GLY A 114 5.39 9.49 -7.64
C GLY A 114 5.86 8.42 -6.66
N LEU A 115 6.15 7.24 -7.19
CA LEU A 115 6.73 6.12 -6.47
C LEU A 115 7.94 5.60 -7.25
N ARG A 116 9.10 5.60 -6.60
CA ARG A 116 10.37 5.14 -7.17
C ARG A 116 11.09 4.19 -6.23
N PHE A 117 11.36 2.97 -6.69
CA PHE A 117 12.17 2.01 -5.94
C PHE A 117 12.78 0.95 -6.86
N THR A 118 13.78 0.22 -6.35
CA THR A 118 14.32 -0.95 -7.04
C THR A 118 13.52 -2.20 -6.65
N ALA A 119 12.99 -2.90 -7.65
CA ALA A 119 12.29 -4.16 -7.47
C ALA A 119 13.24 -5.20 -6.86
N ARG A 120 12.76 -5.96 -5.87
CA ARG A 120 13.52 -6.97 -5.12
C ARG A 120 12.73 -8.26 -5.10
N PRO A 121 13.37 -9.43 -4.91
CA PRO A 121 12.67 -10.70 -4.83
C PRO A 121 11.49 -10.71 -3.84
N GLN A 122 11.62 -10.01 -2.71
CA GLN A 122 10.56 -9.88 -1.69
C GLN A 122 9.30 -9.15 -2.19
N HIS A 123 9.42 -8.34 -3.24
CA HIS A 123 8.29 -7.62 -3.81
C HIS A 123 7.45 -8.48 -4.77
N PHE A 124 7.80 -9.76 -4.97
CA PHE A 124 7.10 -10.69 -5.86
C PHE A 124 6.65 -11.98 -5.14
N PRO A 125 5.91 -11.89 -4.02
CA PRO A 125 5.59 -13.06 -3.19
C PRO A 125 4.74 -14.12 -3.92
N ASP A 126 3.87 -13.69 -4.83
CA ASP A 126 3.03 -14.54 -5.70
C ASP A 126 3.51 -14.49 -7.17
N GLY A 127 4.74 -14.03 -7.42
CA GLY A 127 5.23 -13.78 -8.78
C GLY A 127 4.68 -12.50 -9.40
N HIS A 128 4.00 -11.65 -8.63
CA HIS A 128 3.48 -10.37 -9.10
C HIS A 128 3.89 -9.22 -8.17
N LEU A 129 4.07 -8.04 -8.75
CA LEU A 129 4.16 -6.79 -8.03
C LEU A 129 2.78 -6.14 -8.03
N HIS A 130 2.24 -5.90 -6.84
CA HIS A 130 0.96 -5.22 -6.69
C HIS A 130 1.18 -3.79 -6.20
N LEU A 131 0.81 -2.82 -7.03
CA LEU A 131 0.88 -1.40 -6.72
C LEU A 131 -0.52 -0.86 -6.54
N LYS A 132 -0.76 -0.14 -5.46
CA LYS A 132 -2.06 0.47 -5.17
C LYS A 132 -1.88 1.91 -4.80
N CYS A 133 -2.67 2.78 -5.43
CA CYS A 133 -2.77 4.18 -5.10
C CYS A 133 -4.16 4.48 -4.55
N THR A 134 -4.23 5.27 -3.48
CA THR A 134 -5.49 5.75 -2.93
C THR A 134 -5.56 7.27 -3.03
N ALA A 135 -6.75 7.80 -3.30
CA ALA A 135 -7.03 9.22 -3.33
C ALA A 135 -8.14 9.54 -2.34
N THR A 136 -7.88 10.45 -1.41
CA THR A 136 -8.82 10.82 -0.34
C THR A 136 -9.04 12.33 -0.28
N ILE A 137 -10.28 12.75 -0.02
CA ILE A 137 -10.64 14.16 0.17
C ILE A 137 -11.44 14.27 1.47
N ALA A 138 -10.78 14.78 2.51
CA ALA A 138 -11.31 14.87 3.87
C ALA A 138 -11.96 13.54 4.32
N ALA A 139 -13.07 13.62 5.07
CA ALA A 139 -13.83 12.44 5.52
C ALA A 139 -14.96 12.02 4.58
N VAL A 140 -15.10 12.68 3.41
CA VAL A 140 -16.29 12.56 2.53
C VAL A 140 -16.02 11.86 1.21
N TYR A 141 -14.76 11.57 0.86
CA TYR A 141 -14.41 10.88 -0.38
C TYR A 141 -13.17 10.00 -0.23
N HIS A 142 -13.30 8.74 -0.64
CA HIS A 142 -12.23 7.75 -0.66
C HIS A 142 -12.33 6.91 -1.94
N MET A 143 -11.31 6.95 -2.80
CA MET A 143 -11.21 6.12 -4.00
C MET A 143 -9.87 5.40 -4.08
N VAL A 144 -9.87 4.28 -4.80
CA VAL A 144 -8.77 3.33 -4.83
C VAL A 144 -8.53 2.84 -6.25
N THR A 145 -7.27 2.75 -6.66
CA THR A 145 -6.87 2.13 -7.92
C THR A 145 -5.70 1.20 -7.69
N GLU A 146 -5.77 0.03 -8.32
CA GLU A 146 -4.81 -1.06 -8.14
C GLU A 146 -4.29 -1.54 -9.49
N GLU A 147 -2.98 -1.75 -9.57
CA GLU A 147 -2.31 -2.39 -10.70
C GLU A 147 -1.58 -3.64 -10.22
N LYS A 148 -1.80 -4.77 -10.89
CA LYS A 148 -1.07 -6.02 -10.69
C LYS A 148 -0.16 -6.25 -11.88
N VAL A 149 1.14 -6.24 -11.65
CA VAL A 149 2.17 -6.37 -12.68
C VAL A 149 2.89 -7.71 -12.53
N GLU A 150 3.18 -8.40 -13.63
CA GLU A 150 3.90 -9.67 -13.59
C GLU A 150 5.37 -9.46 -13.20
N GLY A 151 5.86 -10.32 -12.31
CA GLY A 151 7.19 -10.28 -11.73
C GLY A 151 8.01 -11.51 -12.07
N GLN A 152 9.25 -11.31 -12.50
CA GLN A 152 10.22 -12.41 -12.66
C GLN A 152 11.31 -12.34 -11.60
N LEU A 153 11.42 -13.44 -10.85
CA LEU A 153 12.54 -13.68 -9.94
C LEU A 153 13.81 -13.98 -10.75
N PRO A 154 15.01 -13.68 -10.22
CA PRO A 154 16.25 -14.07 -10.85
C PRO A 154 16.26 -15.60 -11.03
N GLN A 155 16.48 -16.07 -12.25
CA GLN A 155 16.70 -17.50 -12.45
C GLN A 155 18.05 -17.85 -11.82
N THR A 156 18.02 -18.59 -10.72
CA THR A 156 19.19 -19.37 -10.30
C THR A 156 19.46 -20.37 -11.40
N GLY A 157 20.47 -20.09 -12.23
CA GLY A 157 20.96 -21.05 -13.20
C GLY A 157 21.31 -22.36 -12.50
N PRO A 158 21.24 -23.51 -13.20
CA PRO A 158 21.60 -24.79 -12.60
C PRO A 158 23.02 -24.65 -12.03
N ALA A 159 23.18 -24.93 -10.73
CA ALA A 159 24.48 -25.06 -10.12
C ALA A 159 25.27 -26.08 -10.95
N LEU A 160 26.39 -25.65 -11.54
CA LEU A 160 27.28 -26.54 -12.27
C LEU A 160 27.91 -27.48 -11.23
N GLU A 161 27.28 -28.63 -11.02
CA GLU A 161 27.82 -29.67 -10.15
C GLU A 161 29.06 -30.24 -10.86
N SER A 162 30.25 -29.89 -10.37
CA SER A 162 31.51 -30.46 -10.83
C SER A 162 31.54 -31.95 -10.49
N LYS A 163 31.04 -32.80 -11.39
CA LYS A 163 31.29 -34.24 -11.34
C LYS A 163 32.78 -34.49 -11.59
N GLY A 164 33.54 -34.70 -10.52
CA GLY A 164 34.90 -35.19 -10.60
C GLY A 164 34.92 -36.57 -11.26
N VAL A 165 35.62 -36.69 -12.39
CA VAL A 165 35.90 -37.96 -13.06
C VAL A 165 37.04 -38.64 -12.28
N TYR A 166 36.71 -39.63 -11.45
CA TYR A 166 37.71 -40.55 -10.89
C TYR A 166 38.09 -41.56 -11.96
N SER A 167 39.26 -41.36 -12.57
CA SER A 167 39.86 -42.32 -13.49
C SER A 167 40.34 -43.54 -12.68
N GLY A 168 39.85 -44.72 -13.06
CA GLY A 168 40.19 -45.99 -12.44
C GLY A 168 41.69 -46.27 -12.48
N GLY A 169 42.25 -46.55 -11.32
CA GLY A 169 43.57 -47.15 -11.14
C GLY A 169 43.43 -48.33 -10.18
N SER A 170 43.43 -49.54 -10.72
CA SER A 170 43.51 -50.77 -9.94
C SER A 170 44.95 -50.90 -9.41
N ILE A 171 45.14 -50.70 -8.12
CA ILE A 171 46.36 -51.11 -7.42
C ILE A 171 45.94 -52.00 -6.26
N LEU A 172 46.31 -53.28 -6.38
CA LEU A 172 46.20 -54.28 -5.34
C LEU A 172 47.13 -53.90 -4.18
N LEU A 173 46.58 -53.80 -2.97
CA LEU A 173 47.35 -53.79 -1.73
C LEU A 173 46.72 -54.74 -0.70
N PRO A 174 47.54 -55.36 0.17
CA PRO A 174 47.22 -56.61 0.84
C PRO A 174 46.51 -56.42 2.18
N HIS A 175 45.86 -57.50 2.62
CA HIS A 175 45.24 -57.70 3.92
C HIS A 175 46.08 -57.21 5.11
N THR A 176 45.47 -56.43 6.01
CA THR A 176 45.73 -56.49 7.45
C THR A 176 44.54 -55.96 8.28
N THR A 177 43.87 -56.93 8.90
CA THR A 177 43.23 -56.97 10.23
C THR A 177 42.36 -55.82 10.74
N TRP A 178 41.12 -56.23 11.05
CA TRP A 178 40.06 -55.55 11.80
C TRP A 178 40.51 -54.88 13.11
N VAL A 179 40.08 -53.63 13.30
CA VAL A 179 39.89 -53.05 14.62
C VAL A 179 38.43 -52.64 14.75
N SER A 180 37.75 -53.32 15.65
CA SER A 180 36.38 -53.08 16.08
C SER A 180 36.33 -51.85 16.97
N CYS A 181 35.36 -50.96 16.77
CA CYS A 181 34.94 -50.01 17.78
C CYS A 181 33.41 -49.93 17.77
N LEU A 182 32.81 -50.67 18.71
CA LEU A 182 31.47 -50.38 19.23
C LEU A 182 31.44 -48.91 19.72
N MET A 183 30.32 -48.22 19.52
CA MET A 183 29.55 -47.68 20.65
C MET A 183 28.18 -47.15 20.19
N LEU A 184 27.17 -47.84 20.71
CA LEU A 184 25.87 -47.39 21.23
C LEU A 184 24.92 -46.49 20.42
N THR A 185 23.77 -47.12 20.17
CA THR A 185 22.40 -46.63 20.00
C THR A 185 21.88 -45.74 21.14
N LEU A 186 21.01 -44.77 20.83
CA LEU A 186 19.78 -44.39 21.58
C LEU A 186 19.04 -43.30 20.75
N LEU A 187 17.97 -43.67 20.03
CA LEU A 187 16.54 -43.58 20.41
C LEU A 187 15.92 -42.21 20.13
N ALA A 188 15.06 -42.19 19.10
CA ALA A 188 14.17 -41.10 18.73
C ALA A 188 12.93 -41.04 19.64
N PRO A 189 12.36 -39.85 19.89
CA PRO A 189 10.97 -39.73 20.32
C PRO A 189 10.05 -39.32 19.16
N HIS A 190 9.03 -40.13 18.94
CA HIS A 190 7.78 -39.75 18.27
C HIS A 190 7.03 -38.70 19.10
N THR A 191 6.51 -37.66 18.45
CA THR A 191 5.47 -36.79 19.01
C THR A 191 4.16 -36.96 18.22
N PRO A 192 3.03 -37.28 18.88
CA PRO A 192 1.73 -37.35 18.23
C PRO A 192 0.95 -36.03 18.28
N HIS A 193 0.00 -35.97 17.35
CA HIS A 193 -0.95 -34.94 17.00
C HIS A 193 -2.02 -34.58 18.06
N LEU A 194 -2.54 -33.34 17.90
CA LEU A 194 -3.91 -32.83 18.12
C LEU A 194 -4.54 -32.89 19.53
N LEU A 195 -5.04 -31.72 20.00
CA LEU A 195 -6.44 -31.54 20.42
C LEU A 195 -6.79 -30.05 20.64
N THR A 196 -7.86 -29.63 19.95
CA THR A 196 -8.99 -28.75 20.35
C THR A 196 -8.77 -27.56 21.28
N HIS A 197 -9.26 -26.40 20.84
CA HIS A 197 -9.76 -25.34 21.72
C HIS A 197 -11.19 -24.95 21.31
N LEU A 198 -12.06 -24.92 22.33
CA LEU A 198 -13.30 -24.15 22.40
C LEU A 198 -13.02 -22.65 22.34
#